data_AF-A0A9W3CAW2-F1
#
_entry.id   AF-A0A9W3CAW2-F1
#
_cell.length_a   1.000
_cell.length_b   1.000
_cell.length_c   1.000
_cell.angle_alpha   90.00
_cell.angle_beta   90.00
_cell.angle_gamma   90.00
#
_symmetry.space_group_name_H-M   'P 1'
#
loop_
_entity.id
_entity.type
_entity.pdbx_description
1 polymer ?
#
loop_
_entity_poly.entity_id
_entity_poly.type
_entity_poly.pdbx_seq_one_letter_code
_entity_poly.pdbx_strand_id
1 'polypeptide(L)'
;MAEKSYETVLCFFFFFIIIISFSTISVSAQVCENTTGIFIPNSPYDNNRRLILSTLASNVTAHDGYFNSSMGLGPDRVYAMGMCAPGAEPNVCSQCIETASDGLLQNCPNQVDAFSWSGNETLCLVRYTNRSFSGLLVMESLGAIASNADTKLNQTYFDSVWTKLMFGMISNISSSSSAGNSRSKYYADEDDVVQLSDFRNISALMQCTPDVSFEDCDVCLRTNVINYQTCCRRKQGGVISRPSCFFRWELYPFIGASDLIYLQPSTPPSLTPSPVSKEPSPTVPSHVSKKDTRISGGVIAAIVVAVVVALILITLGVVIFKKRKQKQEIEIPTESIQFDLNTIEAATNNFFERNKLGEGGFGEVYKGMLMNGTEVAVKRLSKTSGQGEVEFKNEVIVVAKLQHRNLVRLLGFSLQGEEKLLVYEFVPNKSLNYFLFDPKKRTQLDWAVRRNIIWGITRGILYLHQDSRFKIIHRDLKASNILLDADMNPKIADFGMARIFGINQTVANTSKVVGTFGYMPPEYVANGQFSTKSDVYSFGVLILEIISGLDTLGE
;
A
#
# COMPACT_ATOMS: atom_id res chain seq x y z
N MET A 1 -14.87 31.33 30.16
CA MET A 1 -13.69 30.55 30.62
C MET A 1 -13.77 29.05 30.23
N ALA A 2 -14.61 28.66 29.25
CA ALA A 2 -14.82 27.27 28.85
C ALA A 2 -14.27 26.91 27.44
N GLU A 3 -13.71 27.87 26.71
CA GLU A 3 -13.23 27.67 25.33
C GLU A 3 -11.80 27.14 25.24
N LYS A 4 -10.96 27.36 26.27
CA LYS A 4 -9.55 26.94 26.27
C LYS A 4 -9.29 25.47 26.59
N SER A 5 -10.33 24.68 26.91
CA SER A 5 -10.19 23.24 27.18
C SER A 5 -10.41 22.36 25.95
N TYR A 6 -10.97 22.90 24.86
CA TYR A 6 -11.27 22.15 23.63
C TYR A 6 -10.09 22.09 22.67
N GLU A 7 -9.29 23.17 22.57
CA GLU A 7 -8.12 23.20 21.68
C GLU A 7 -6.99 22.26 22.14
N THR A 8 -6.79 22.10 23.44
CA THR A 8 -5.75 21.20 23.99
C THR A 8 -6.06 19.73 23.75
N VAL A 9 -7.35 19.35 23.74
CA VAL A 9 -7.79 17.97 23.44
C VAL A 9 -7.76 17.69 21.94
N LEU A 10 -8.05 18.69 21.10
CA LEU A 10 -8.00 18.58 19.64
C LEU A 10 -6.56 18.49 19.10
N CYS A 11 -5.62 19.23 19.70
CA CYS A 11 -4.20 19.13 19.37
C CYS A 11 -3.59 17.77 19.75
N PHE A 12 -4.00 17.19 20.89
CA PHE A 12 -3.56 15.83 21.27
C PHE A 12 -4.10 14.74 20.32
N PHE A 13 -5.33 14.91 19.81
CA PHE A 13 -5.90 13.99 18.82
C PHE A 13 -5.25 14.11 17.43
N PHE A 14 -4.92 15.33 16.98
CA PHE A 14 -4.24 15.54 15.71
C PHE A 14 -2.78 15.07 15.72
N PHE A 15 -2.08 15.18 16.85
CA PHE A 15 -0.72 14.67 16.98
C PHE A 15 -0.67 13.14 16.97
N PHE A 16 -1.73 12.47 17.48
CA PHE A 16 -1.84 11.00 17.44
C PHE A 16 -2.17 10.44 16.05
N ILE A 17 -2.91 11.20 15.22
CA ILE A 17 -3.30 10.78 13.87
C ILE A 17 -2.15 10.96 12.86
N ILE A 18 -1.28 11.94 13.04
CA ILE A 18 -0.13 12.18 12.16
C ILE A 18 0.97 11.13 12.35
N ILE A 19 1.04 10.46 13.52
CA ILE A 19 2.04 9.42 13.79
C ILE A 19 1.70 8.07 13.11
N ILE A 20 0.45 7.85 12.67
CA ILE A 20 0.00 6.53 12.16
C ILE A 20 0.03 6.41 10.62
N SER A 21 0.43 7.45 9.89
CA SER A 21 0.47 7.41 8.42
C SER A 21 1.86 7.08 7.86
N PHE A 22 2.52 6.04 8.40
CA PHE A 22 3.63 5.40 7.72
C PHE A 22 3.06 4.44 6.66
N SER A 23 3.32 4.73 5.39
CA SER A 23 3.06 3.79 4.29
C SER A 23 3.96 2.57 4.45
N THR A 24 3.40 1.56 5.07
CA THR A 24 3.95 0.23 5.21
C THR A 24 3.64 -0.57 3.95
N ILE A 25 4.67 -0.95 3.21
CA ILE A 25 4.55 -1.95 2.15
C ILE A 25 4.38 -3.28 2.85
N SER A 26 3.13 -3.73 3.02
CA SER A 26 2.80 -5.09 3.45
C SER A 26 3.45 -6.13 2.51
N VAL A 27 4.58 -6.71 2.90
CA VAL A 27 5.15 -7.89 2.24
C VAL A 27 4.40 -9.11 2.73
N SER A 28 3.38 -9.57 2.01
CA SER A 28 2.72 -10.85 2.32
C SER A 28 3.14 -11.90 1.28
N ALA A 29 3.93 -12.88 1.72
CA ALA A 29 4.25 -14.09 0.97
C ALA A 29 3.49 -15.25 1.61
N GLN A 30 2.27 -15.47 1.15
CA GLN A 30 1.41 -16.57 1.59
C GLN A 30 1.58 -17.78 0.67
N VAL A 31 1.76 -18.97 1.25
CA VAL A 31 1.91 -20.23 0.53
C VAL A 31 0.96 -21.27 1.11
N CYS A 32 0.12 -21.84 0.25
CA CYS A 32 -0.73 -22.99 0.57
C CYS A 32 -0.12 -24.23 -0.08
N GLU A 33 0.31 -25.21 0.70
CA GLU A 33 0.95 -26.41 0.15
C GLU A 33 -0.12 -27.40 -0.33
N ASN A 34 -0.08 -27.71 -1.63
CA ASN A 34 -1.09 -28.57 -2.26
C ASN A 34 -0.69 -30.05 -2.25
N THR A 35 0.58 -30.37 -1.95
CA THR A 35 1.11 -31.75 -2.05
C THR A 35 1.12 -32.51 -0.72
N THR A 36 0.90 -31.85 0.42
CA THR A 36 0.99 -32.43 1.76
C THR A 36 -0.32 -33.03 2.29
N GLY A 37 -1.42 -32.87 1.54
CA GLY A 37 -2.74 -33.41 1.85
C GLY A 37 -3.82 -32.33 1.92
N ILE A 38 -5.08 -32.79 1.93
CA ILE A 38 -6.25 -31.92 2.05
C ILE A 38 -7.14 -32.36 3.21
N PHE A 39 -7.77 -31.40 3.89
CA PHE A 39 -8.82 -31.67 4.86
C PHE A 39 -10.20 -31.35 4.28
N ILE A 40 -11.26 -31.88 4.89
CA ILE A 40 -12.64 -31.58 4.49
C ILE A 40 -13.10 -30.30 5.20
N PRO A 41 -13.63 -29.28 4.50
CA PRO A 41 -14.13 -28.07 5.14
C PRO A 41 -15.15 -28.37 6.24
N ASN A 42 -15.04 -27.68 7.38
CA ASN A 42 -15.84 -27.90 8.60
C ASN A 42 -15.62 -29.26 9.31
N SER A 43 -14.60 -30.03 8.93
CA SER A 43 -14.13 -31.19 9.71
C SER A 43 -13.61 -30.78 11.09
N PRO A 44 -13.43 -31.73 12.03
CA PRO A 44 -12.81 -31.43 13.32
C PRO A 44 -11.41 -30.81 13.15
N TYR A 45 -10.60 -31.28 12.18
CA TYR A 45 -9.35 -30.62 11.80
C TYR A 45 -9.53 -29.15 11.44
N ASP A 46 -10.49 -28.80 10.58
CA ASP A 46 -10.73 -27.40 10.17
C ASP A 46 -11.20 -26.53 11.34
N ASN A 47 -12.03 -27.09 12.24
CA ASN A 47 -12.45 -26.38 13.45
C ASN A 47 -11.27 -26.14 14.40
N ASN A 48 -10.39 -27.13 14.59
CA ASN A 48 -9.17 -26.98 15.38
C ASN A 48 -8.21 -25.96 14.75
N ARG A 49 -8.11 -25.94 13.41
CA ARG A 49 -7.31 -24.97 12.64
C ARG A 49 -7.81 -23.54 12.85
N ARG A 50 -9.11 -23.31 12.71
CA ARG A 50 -9.70 -21.97 12.94
C ARG A 50 -9.50 -21.51 14.38
N LEU A 51 -9.70 -22.42 15.34
CA LEU A 51 -9.55 -22.10 16.75
C LEU A 51 -8.10 -21.78 17.11
N ILE A 52 -7.13 -22.61 16.71
CA ILE A 52 -5.70 -22.35 17.02
C ILE A 52 -5.21 -21.05 16.37
N LEU A 53 -5.57 -20.77 15.11
CA LEU A 53 -5.19 -19.53 14.42
C LEU A 53 -5.83 -18.29 15.06
N SER A 54 -7.08 -18.39 15.52
CA SER A 54 -7.77 -17.28 16.22
C SER A 54 -7.17 -16.91 17.57
N THR A 55 -6.49 -17.85 18.23
CA THR A 55 -5.84 -17.63 19.55
C THR A 55 -4.35 -17.29 19.43
N LEU A 56 -3.79 -17.37 18.22
CA LEU A 56 -2.35 -17.33 18.02
C LEU A 56 -1.76 -15.97 18.38
N ALA A 57 -2.42 -14.87 17.98
CA ALA A 57 -1.95 -13.52 18.23
C ALA A 57 -1.77 -13.22 19.73
N SER A 58 -2.79 -13.50 20.55
CA SER A 58 -2.71 -13.33 22.00
C SER A 58 -1.59 -14.18 22.63
N ASN A 59 -1.38 -15.40 22.13
CA ASN A 59 -0.35 -16.28 22.67
C ASN A 59 1.07 -15.84 22.26
N VAL A 60 1.28 -15.42 21.01
CA VAL A 60 2.56 -14.88 20.52
C VAL A 60 2.96 -13.65 21.33
N THR A 61 2.01 -12.74 21.54
CA THR A 61 2.26 -11.52 22.32
C THR A 61 2.52 -11.81 23.80
N ALA A 62 1.89 -12.85 24.37
CA ALA A 62 2.15 -13.27 25.75
C ALA A 62 3.52 -13.96 25.95
N HIS A 63 4.19 -14.38 24.87
CA HIS A 63 5.46 -15.11 24.89
C HIS A 63 6.58 -14.38 24.13
N ASP A 64 6.65 -13.05 24.30
CA ASP A 64 7.74 -12.21 23.78
C ASP A 64 7.96 -12.36 22.26
N GLY A 65 6.86 -12.48 21.50
CA GLY A 65 6.90 -12.47 20.04
C GLY A 65 7.17 -13.82 19.37
N TYR A 66 7.15 -14.94 20.11
CA TYR A 66 7.20 -16.29 19.53
C TYR A 66 6.32 -17.26 20.32
N PHE A 67 5.46 -18.01 19.63
CA PHE A 67 4.68 -19.07 20.25
C PHE A 67 4.42 -20.21 19.28
N ASN A 68 4.50 -21.44 19.77
CA ASN A 68 4.06 -22.63 19.06
C ASN A 68 3.11 -23.45 19.95
N SER A 69 2.16 -24.14 19.32
CA SER A 69 1.23 -25.01 20.02
C SER A 69 0.59 -26.02 19.07
N SER A 70 -0.24 -26.90 19.63
CA SER A 70 -1.07 -27.80 18.86
C SER A 70 -2.47 -27.89 19.44
N MET A 71 -3.44 -28.20 18.58
CA MET A 71 -4.85 -28.30 18.94
C MET A 71 -5.48 -29.52 18.28
N GLY A 72 -6.31 -30.26 19.01
CA GLY A 72 -6.89 -31.51 18.54
C GLY A 72 -6.07 -32.76 18.84
N LEU A 73 -6.62 -33.91 18.48
CA LEU A 73 -6.05 -35.24 18.77
C LEU A 73 -6.05 -36.10 17.50
N GLY A 74 -5.06 -37.00 17.41
CA GLY A 74 -4.96 -37.94 16.29
C GLY A 74 -4.89 -37.25 14.92
N PRO A 75 -5.71 -37.66 13.93
CA PRO A 75 -5.69 -37.09 12.58
C PRO A 75 -6.23 -35.66 12.51
N ASP A 76 -6.98 -35.21 13.52
CA ASP A 76 -7.55 -33.87 13.60
C ASP A 76 -6.62 -32.87 14.30
N ARG A 77 -5.39 -33.28 14.65
CA ARG A 77 -4.42 -32.42 15.31
C ARG A 77 -3.79 -31.44 14.32
N VAL A 78 -3.82 -30.16 14.68
CA VAL A 78 -3.17 -29.06 13.97
C VAL A 78 -2.03 -28.54 14.82
N TYR A 79 -0.84 -28.42 14.26
CA TYR A 79 0.29 -27.71 14.85
C TYR A 79 0.33 -26.31 14.24
N ALA A 80 0.49 -25.28 15.07
CA ALA A 80 0.62 -23.91 14.59
C ALA A 80 1.73 -23.17 15.33
N MET A 81 2.37 -22.23 14.64
CA MET A 81 3.31 -21.30 15.23
C MET A 81 3.07 -19.89 14.70
N GLY A 82 3.39 -18.92 15.54
CA GLY A 82 3.44 -17.52 15.19
C GLY A 82 4.70 -16.88 15.73
N MET A 83 5.26 -15.94 14.99
CA MET A 83 6.39 -15.14 15.48
C MET A 83 6.46 -13.76 14.84
N CYS A 84 7.05 -12.81 15.55
CA CYS A 84 7.31 -11.45 15.10
C CYS A 84 8.80 -11.15 15.12
N ALA A 85 9.24 -10.09 14.44
CA ALA A 85 10.58 -9.56 14.58
C ALA A 85 10.85 -9.12 16.05
N PRO A 86 12.11 -9.16 16.54
CA PRO A 86 12.44 -8.90 17.92
C PRO A 86 12.26 -7.41 18.18
N GLY A 87 11.79 -7.08 19.38
CA GLY A 87 11.49 -5.69 19.71
C GLY A 87 10.23 -5.14 19.03
N ALA A 88 9.45 -5.98 18.34
CA ALA A 88 8.12 -5.59 17.87
C ALA A 88 7.20 -5.28 19.05
N GLU A 89 6.51 -4.14 18.98
CA GLU A 89 5.52 -3.74 19.98
C GLU A 89 4.39 -4.80 20.07
N PRO A 90 3.93 -5.18 21.28
CA PRO A 90 2.90 -6.20 21.51
C PRO A 90 1.66 -6.09 20.62
N ASN A 91 1.14 -4.87 20.43
CA ASN A 91 -0.06 -4.62 19.63
C ASN A 91 0.22 -4.76 18.13
N VAL A 92 1.37 -4.26 17.65
CA VAL A 92 1.79 -4.35 16.25
C VAL A 92 2.04 -5.81 15.87
N CYS A 93 2.67 -6.57 16.77
CA CYS A 93 2.85 -8.01 16.62
C CYS A 93 1.50 -8.74 16.58
N SER A 94 0.58 -8.46 17.52
CA SER A 94 -0.75 -9.07 17.54
C SER A 94 -1.50 -8.85 16.23
N GLN A 95 -1.54 -7.61 15.74
CA GLN A 95 -2.22 -7.25 14.50
C GLN A 95 -1.62 -7.94 13.27
N CYS A 96 -0.28 -8.07 13.22
CA CYS A 96 0.40 -8.78 12.13
C CYS A 96 0.01 -10.26 12.12
N ILE A 97 0.01 -10.92 13.29
CA ILE A 97 -0.37 -12.33 13.43
C ILE A 97 -1.84 -12.55 13.10
N GLU A 98 -2.76 -11.69 13.57
CA GLU A 98 -4.19 -11.78 13.22
C GLU A 98 -4.41 -11.69 11.72
N THR A 99 -3.81 -10.68 11.08
CA THR A 99 -3.95 -10.46 9.63
C THR A 99 -3.40 -11.64 8.82
N ALA A 100 -2.26 -12.19 9.23
CA ALA A 100 -1.66 -13.36 8.57
C ALA A 100 -2.51 -14.63 8.79
N SER A 101 -3.03 -14.84 10.00
CA SER A 101 -3.96 -15.94 10.33
C SER A 101 -5.24 -15.87 9.49
N ASP A 102 -5.87 -14.70 9.39
CA ASP A 102 -7.09 -14.50 8.61
C ASP A 102 -6.85 -14.72 7.11
N GLY A 103 -5.72 -14.24 6.58
CA GLY A 103 -5.31 -14.49 5.19
C GLY A 103 -5.10 -15.98 4.91
N LEU A 104 -4.49 -16.71 5.84
CA LEU A 104 -4.32 -18.18 5.76
C LEU A 104 -5.66 -18.93 5.81
N LEU A 105 -6.62 -18.44 6.60
CA LEU A 105 -7.97 -18.99 6.62
C LEU A 105 -8.71 -18.77 5.29
N GLN A 106 -8.56 -17.58 4.71
CA GLN A 106 -9.27 -17.18 3.49
C GLN A 106 -8.70 -17.84 2.23
N ASN A 107 -7.37 -17.81 2.04
CA ASN A 107 -6.78 -18.21 0.76
C ASN A 107 -6.32 -19.68 0.72
N CYS A 108 -6.23 -20.37 1.86
CA CYS A 108 -5.93 -21.80 1.93
C CYS A 108 -7.17 -22.59 2.42
N PRO A 109 -8.20 -22.79 1.58
CA PRO A 109 -9.51 -23.28 2.03
C PRO A 109 -9.51 -24.74 2.53
N ASN A 110 -8.56 -25.58 2.08
CA ASN A 110 -8.55 -27.02 2.37
C ASN A 110 -7.14 -27.64 2.52
N GLN A 111 -6.06 -26.85 2.50
CA GLN A 111 -4.68 -27.32 2.61
C GLN A 111 -4.30 -27.57 4.08
N VAL A 112 -3.67 -28.71 4.35
CA VAL A 112 -3.23 -29.10 5.71
C VAL A 112 -1.88 -28.52 6.12
N ASP A 113 -1.14 -27.86 5.22
CA ASP A 113 0.13 -27.19 5.51
C ASP A 113 0.16 -25.84 4.78
N ALA A 114 0.39 -24.76 5.51
CA ALA A 114 0.48 -23.42 4.94
C ALA A 114 1.26 -22.49 5.86
N PHE A 115 1.89 -21.48 5.27
CA PHE A 115 2.57 -20.42 6.00
C PHE A 115 2.43 -19.07 5.30
N SER A 116 2.55 -18.00 6.06
CA SER A 116 2.56 -16.63 5.58
C SER A 116 3.62 -15.84 6.32
N TRP A 117 4.59 -15.33 5.57
CA TRP A 117 5.42 -14.22 6.04
C TRP A 117 4.70 -12.93 5.66
N SER A 118 4.34 -12.12 6.64
CA SER A 118 3.67 -10.83 6.47
C SER A 118 4.55 -9.73 7.05
N GLY A 119 4.66 -8.59 6.38
CA GLY A 119 5.52 -7.50 6.83
C GLY A 119 4.90 -6.15 6.52
N ASN A 120 4.08 -5.61 7.42
CA ASN A 120 3.53 -4.26 7.31
C ASN A 120 4.39 -3.29 8.14
N GLU A 121 4.15 -3.23 9.45
CA GLU A 121 4.96 -2.47 10.42
C GLU A 121 6.07 -3.31 11.06
N THR A 122 5.82 -4.61 11.23
CA THR A 122 6.81 -5.60 11.67
C THR A 122 6.72 -6.83 10.78
N LEU A 123 7.84 -7.54 10.59
CA LEU A 123 7.84 -8.84 9.93
C LEU A 123 7.29 -9.88 10.92
N CYS A 124 6.30 -10.65 10.50
CA CYS A 124 5.77 -11.78 11.24
C CYS A 124 5.59 -13.01 10.36
N LEU A 125 5.59 -14.18 10.99
CA LEU A 125 5.30 -15.47 10.37
C LEU A 125 4.11 -16.10 11.10
N VAL A 126 3.17 -16.63 10.33
CA VAL A 126 2.18 -17.59 10.81
C VAL A 126 2.30 -18.86 9.98
N ARG A 127 2.31 -20.01 10.64
CA ARG A 127 2.35 -21.32 9.99
C ARG A 127 1.42 -22.29 10.70
N TYR A 128 0.73 -23.13 9.94
CA TYR A 128 0.05 -24.30 10.47
C TYR A 128 0.36 -25.54 9.62
N THR A 129 0.33 -26.71 10.25
CA THR A 129 0.51 -28.00 9.56
C THR A 129 -0.12 -29.16 10.33
N ASN A 130 -0.31 -30.33 9.70
CA ASN A 130 -0.81 -31.56 10.34
C ASN A 130 0.31 -32.44 10.96
N ARG A 131 1.58 -32.03 10.84
CA ARG A 131 2.76 -32.74 11.38
C ARG A 131 3.50 -31.86 12.38
N SER A 132 4.13 -32.48 13.38
CA SER A 132 5.00 -31.73 14.30
C SER A 132 6.21 -31.18 13.55
N PHE A 133 6.58 -29.93 13.80
CA PHE A 133 7.72 -29.25 13.17
C PHE A 133 8.75 -28.67 14.15
N SER A 134 8.53 -28.81 15.46
CA SER A 134 9.46 -28.27 16.47
C SER A 134 10.86 -28.84 16.30
N GLY A 135 11.84 -27.99 15.97
CA GLY A 135 13.24 -28.39 15.82
C GLY A 135 13.57 -29.10 14.50
N LEU A 136 12.69 -29.05 13.50
CA LEU A 136 12.90 -29.64 12.18
C LEU A 136 13.09 -28.56 11.13
N LEU A 137 14.24 -28.58 10.45
CA LEU A 137 14.47 -27.74 9.27
C LEU A 137 13.56 -28.18 8.13
N VAL A 138 12.56 -27.35 7.80
CA VAL A 138 11.68 -27.58 6.65
C VAL A 138 12.19 -26.79 5.45
N MET A 139 12.82 -27.51 4.52
CA MET A 139 13.35 -27.00 3.25
C MET A 139 12.36 -27.15 2.09
N GLU A 140 11.24 -27.83 2.28
CA GLU A 140 10.16 -27.96 1.29
C GLU A 140 9.20 -26.76 1.41
N SER A 141 8.51 -26.41 0.33
CA SER A 141 7.69 -25.18 0.17
C SER A 141 8.52 -23.89 -0.01
N LEU A 142 8.55 -23.38 -1.24
CA LEU A 142 9.29 -22.18 -1.64
C LEU A 142 8.33 -21.08 -2.10
N GLY A 143 8.28 -19.96 -1.37
CA GLY A 143 7.67 -18.73 -1.86
C GLY A 143 8.74 -17.83 -2.47
N ALA A 144 8.68 -17.59 -3.78
CA ALA A 144 9.60 -16.70 -4.49
C ALA A 144 8.84 -15.54 -5.14
N ILE A 145 9.21 -14.31 -4.78
CA ILE A 145 8.70 -13.08 -5.39
C ILE A 145 9.92 -12.29 -5.83
N ALA A 146 9.98 -11.89 -7.09
CA ALA A 146 11.05 -11.05 -7.59
C ALA A 146 10.47 -9.79 -8.23
N SER A 147 11.22 -8.69 -8.18
CA SER A 147 10.80 -7.45 -8.82
C SER A 147 10.55 -7.68 -10.31
N ASN A 148 9.51 -7.07 -10.88
CA ASN A 148 9.26 -7.16 -12.32
C ASN A 148 10.33 -6.45 -13.16
N ALA A 149 11.05 -5.48 -12.58
CA ALA A 149 12.10 -4.72 -13.23
C ALA A 149 13.46 -5.45 -13.24
N ASP A 150 14.14 -5.42 -14.38
CA ASP A 150 15.52 -5.91 -14.52
C ASP A 150 16.54 -4.80 -14.19
N THR A 151 17.69 -5.18 -13.65
CA THR A 151 18.84 -4.31 -13.44
C THR A 151 19.47 -3.95 -14.79
N LYS A 152 19.77 -2.66 -15.03
CA LYS A 152 20.55 -2.20 -16.20
C LYS A 152 22.07 -2.21 -15.95
N LEU A 153 22.51 -2.84 -14.87
CA LEU A 153 23.90 -2.84 -14.40
C LEU A 153 24.71 -3.96 -15.06
N ASN A 154 26.04 -3.84 -15.04
CA ASN A 154 26.92 -4.93 -15.47
C ASN A 154 26.71 -6.16 -14.58
N GLN A 155 26.09 -7.19 -15.14
CA GLN A 155 25.58 -8.33 -14.39
C GLN A 155 26.68 -9.10 -13.66
N THR A 156 27.86 -9.27 -14.26
CA THR A 156 28.95 -10.06 -13.66
C THR A 156 29.52 -9.35 -12.43
N TYR A 157 29.68 -8.04 -12.51
CA TYR A 157 30.15 -7.22 -11.39
C TYR A 157 29.10 -7.16 -10.27
N PHE A 158 27.83 -6.91 -10.64
CA PHE A 158 26.73 -6.87 -9.69
C PHE A 158 26.55 -8.20 -8.96
N ASP A 159 26.57 -9.33 -9.68
CA ASP A 159 26.45 -10.66 -9.09
C ASP A 159 27.58 -10.91 -8.09
N SER A 160 28.81 -10.52 -8.40
CA SER A 160 29.95 -10.67 -7.49
C SER A 160 29.78 -9.88 -6.18
N VAL A 161 29.43 -8.60 -6.30
CA VAL A 161 29.22 -7.71 -5.14
C VAL A 161 28.06 -8.19 -4.28
N TRP A 162 26.92 -8.46 -4.90
CA TRP A 162 25.71 -8.91 -4.23
C TRP A 162 25.93 -10.24 -3.51
N THR A 163 26.59 -11.20 -4.16
CA THR A 163 26.87 -12.53 -3.59
C THR A 163 27.77 -12.42 -2.37
N LYS A 164 28.81 -11.58 -2.45
CA LYS A 164 29.73 -11.33 -1.33
C LYS A 164 29.00 -10.70 -0.14
N LEU A 165 28.11 -9.74 -0.40
CA LEU A 165 27.29 -9.10 0.64
C LEU A 165 26.39 -10.12 1.34
N MET A 166 25.59 -10.88 0.58
CA MET A 166 24.61 -11.82 1.15
C MET A 166 25.27 -12.93 1.97
N PHE A 167 26.35 -13.54 1.45
CA PHE A 167 27.05 -14.58 2.21
C PHE A 167 27.89 -14.01 3.37
N GLY A 168 28.32 -12.75 3.29
CA GLY A 168 28.94 -12.03 4.40
C GLY A 168 27.96 -11.88 5.57
N MET A 169 26.75 -11.38 5.29
CA MET A 169 25.68 -11.23 6.29
C MET A 169 25.34 -12.56 6.97
N ILE A 170 25.21 -13.65 6.20
CA ILE A 170 24.94 -14.99 6.76
C ILE A 170 26.07 -15.45 7.68
N SER A 171 27.32 -15.24 7.28
CA SER A 171 28.48 -15.67 8.09
C SER A 171 28.59 -14.90 9.41
N ASN A 172 28.12 -13.65 9.45
CA ASN A 172 28.06 -12.83 10.66
C ASN A 172 26.97 -13.32 11.64
N ILE A 173 25.84 -13.85 11.13
CA ILE A 173 24.79 -14.49 11.97
C ILE A 173 25.37 -15.72 12.69
N SER A 174 26.21 -16.50 12.00
CA SER A 174 26.83 -17.69 12.57
C SER A 174 27.92 -17.38 13.60
N SER A 175 28.59 -16.22 13.53
CA SER A 175 29.75 -15.85 14.37
C SER A 175 29.42 -14.98 15.61
N SER A 176 28.37 -14.16 15.55
CA SER A 176 27.86 -13.33 16.67
C SER A 176 27.23 -14.15 17.83
N SER A 177 27.19 -15.47 17.67
CA SER A 177 26.81 -16.49 18.64
C SER A 177 27.78 -16.64 19.82
N SER A 178 28.97 -16.04 19.77
CA SER A 178 29.95 -16.09 20.87
C SER A 178 29.63 -15.16 22.06
N ALA A 179 28.55 -14.36 21.99
CA ALA A 179 28.15 -13.39 23.02
C ALA A 179 26.90 -13.76 23.85
N GLY A 180 26.41 -15.00 23.79
CA GLY A 180 25.45 -15.53 24.78
C GLY A 180 24.03 -14.94 24.75
N ASN A 181 23.66 -14.17 23.73
CA ASN A 181 22.31 -13.61 23.62
C ASN A 181 21.50 -14.41 22.59
N SER A 182 20.46 -15.14 23.03
CA SER A 182 19.58 -15.98 22.19
C SER A 182 18.73 -15.19 21.17
N ARG A 183 18.99 -13.88 21.03
CA ARG A 183 18.28 -12.92 20.17
C ARG A 183 18.98 -12.68 18.82
N SER A 184 20.14 -13.31 18.57
CA SER A 184 21.03 -12.99 17.44
C SER A 184 20.76 -13.73 16.12
N LYS A 185 19.52 -14.13 15.81
CA LYS A 185 19.17 -14.72 14.48
C LYS A 185 18.58 -13.70 13.50
N TYR A 186 18.85 -12.43 13.76
CA TYR A 186 18.31 -11.27 13.08
C TYR A 186 19.47 -10.42 12.63
N TYR A 187 19.47 -10.00 11.37
CA TYR A 187 20.40 -8.98 10.92
C TYR A 187 19.71 -7.93 10.05
N ALA A 188 19.86 -6.70 10.51
CA ALA A 188 19.68 -5.45 9.81
C ALA A 188 20.64 -4.46 10.48
N ASP A 189 21.95 -4.69 10.30
CA ASP A 189 22.95 -3.83 10.93
C ASP A 189 23.47 -2.78 9.95
N GLU A 190 23.72 -1.61 10.52
CA GLU A 190 24.08 -0.33 9.89
C GLU A 190 25.58 -0.29 9.53
N ASP A 191 26.41 -1.13 10.14
CA ASP A 191 27.87 -1.01 10.11
C ASP A 191 28.57 -1.61 8.87
N ASP A 192 27.85 -2.30 7.98
CA ASP A 192 28.39 -2.86 6.73
C ASP A 192 27.69 -2.31 5.48
N VAL A 193 27.18 -1.06 5.52
CA VAL A 193 27.00 -0.28 4.28
C VAL A 193 28.39 0.00 3.71
N VAL A 194 28.92 -0.96 2.96
CA VAL A 194 30.09 -0.70 2.12
C VAL A 194 29.68 0.41 1.18
N GLN A 195 30.22 1.60 1.42
CA GLN A 195 30.25 2.72 0.49
C GLN A 195 30.98 2.26 -0.78
N LEU A 196 30.28 1.55 -1.65
CA LEU A 196 30.75 1.23 -3.00
C LEU A 196 30.33 2.40 -3.86
N SER A 197 31.29 3.31 -4.06
CA SER A 197 31.33 4.23 -5.18
C SER A 197 30.74 3.54 -6.41
N ASP A 198 29.61 4.08 -6.89
CA ASP A 198 28.89 3.75 -8.13
C ASP A 198 27.59 2.92 -8.04
N PHE A 199 27.10 2.49 -6.86
CA PHE A 199 25.83 1.74 -6.77
C PHE A 199 24.81 2.30 -5.76
N ARG A 200 23.52 2.18 -6.10
CA ARG A 200 22.40 2.40 -5.17
C ARG A 200 22.55 1.47 -3.95
N ASN A 201 22.28 1.96 -2.74
CA ASN A 201 22.37 1.19 -1.50
C ASN A 201 21.54 -0.11 -1.58
N ILE A 202 22.17 -1.27 -1.40
CA ILE A 202 21.49 -2.57 -1.30
C ILE A 202 21.00 -2.73 0.14
N SER A 203 19.69 -2.87 0.32
CA SER A 203 19.07 -3.15 1.62
C SER A 203 18.66 -4.62 1.68
N ALA A 204 18.95 -5.32 2.76
CA ALA A 204 18.63 -6.74 2.91
C ALA A 204 18.23 -7.10 4.33
N LEU A 205 17.34 -8.09 4.46
CA LEU A 205 16.82 -8.64 5.70
C LEU A 205 16.81 -10.16 5.61
N MET A 206 17.37 -10.81 6.62
CA MET A 206 17.40 -12.27 6.75
C MET A 206 16.98 -12.67 8.16
N GLN A 207 16.16 -13.71 8.24
CA GLN A 207 15.62 -14.18 9.51
C GLN A 207 15.29 -15.67 9.48
N CYS A 208 15.61 -16.38 10.56
CA CYS A 208 15.21 -17.77 10.79
C CYS A 208 14.20 -17.86 11.93
N THR A 209 13.43 -18.95 11.96
CA THR A 209 12.56 -19.22 13.10
C THR A 209 13.40 -19.58 14.34
N PRO A 210 12.95 -19.23 15.57
CA PRO A 210 13.72 -19.51 16.78
C PRO A 210 14.02 -21.00 17.02
N ASP A 211 13.16 -21.90 16.53
CA ASP A 211 13.22 -23.34 16.76
C ASP A 211 14.24 -24.11 15.91
N VAL A 212 14.81 -23.53 14.84
CA VAL A 212 15.88 -24.17 14.06
C VAL A 212 17.26 -23.96 14.67
N SER A 213 18.20 -24.90 14.47
CA SER A 213 19.60 -24.74 14.91
C SER A 213 20.33 -23.63 14.14
N PHE A 214 21.51 -23.23 14.60
CA PHE A 214 22.32 -22.23 13.87
C PHE A 214 22.83 -22.80 12.54
N GLU A 215 23.25 -24.06 12.55
CA GLU A 215 23.70 -24.80 11.37
C GLU A 215 22.56 -24.90 10.35
N ASP A 216 21.35 -25.24 10.80
CA ASP A 216 20.17 -25.32 9.93
C ASP A 216 19.75 -23.94 9.39
N CYS A 217 19.90 -22.89 10.20
CA CYS A 217 19.63 -21.52 9.77
C CYS A 217 20.62 -21.06 8.67
N ASP A 218 21.93 -21.33 8.84
CA ASP A 218 22.94 -21.04 7.82
C ASP A 218 22.62 -21.78 6.52
N VAL A 219 22.32 -23.08 6.59
CA VAL A 219 21.92 -23.89 5.43
C VAL A 219 20.67 -23.30 4.76
N CYS A 220 19.64 -22.93 5.53
CA CYS A 220 18.38 -22.38 5.01
C CYS A 220 18.59 -21.05 4.28
N LEU A 221 19.29 -20.10 4.90
CA LEU A 221 19.53 -18.78 4.33
C LEU A 221 20.45 -18.84 3.11
N ARG A 222 21.54 -19.63 3.15
CA ARG A 222 22.42 -19.83 1.99
C ARG A 222 21.64 -20.42 0.82
N THR A 223 20.78 -21.39 1.10
CA THR A 223 19.93 -22.01 0.09
C THR A 223 18.96 -20.99 -0.49
N ASN A 224 18.36 -20.09 0.29
CA ASN A 224 17.51 -19.02 -0.23
C ASN A 224 18.25 -18.06 -1.17
N VAL A 225 19.47 -17.67 -0.80
CA VAL A 225 20.35 -16.83 -1.64
C VAL A 225 20.68 -17.52 -2.97
N ILE A 226 21.04 -18.81 -2.95
CA ILE A 226 21.33 -19.60 -4.15
C ILE A 226 20.07 -19.76 -5.03
N ASN A 227 18.91 -20.00 -4.43
CA ASN A 227 17.65 -20.11 -5.16
C ASN A 227 17.30 -18.79 -5.86
N TYR A 228 17.51 -17.65 -5.19
CA TYR A 228 17.34 -16.34 -5.79
C TYR A 228 18.24 -16.15 -7.02
N GLN A 229 19.52 -16.51 -6.92
CA GLN A 229 20.46 -16.43 -8.05
C GLN A 229 20.04 -17.30 -9.25
N THR A 230 19.29 -18.38 -8.99
CA THR A 230 18.84 -19.30 -10.04
C THR A 230 17.55 -18.83 -10.70
N CYS A 231 16.53 -18.42 -9.93
CA CYS A 231 15.22 -18.02 -10.48
C CYS A 231 15.18 -16.58 -10.99
N CYS A 232 15.94 -15.71 -10.34
CA CYS A 232 15.61 -14.30 -10.23
C CYS A 232 16.85 -13.41 -10.46
N ARG A 233 17.88 -13.98 -11.10
CA ARG A 233 19.05 -13.25 -11.58
C ARG A 233 18.60 -12.06 -12.41
N ARG A 234 19.28 -10.91 -12.24
CA ARG A 234 18.97 -9.60 -12.87
C ARG A 234 17.79 -8.83 -12.29
N LYS A 235 17.06 -9.33 -11.31
CA LYS A 235 15.98 -8.53 -10.69
C LYS A 235 16.54 -7.47 -9.72
N GLN A 236 15.83 -6.35 -9.58
CA GLN A 236 16.19 -5.21 -8.71
C GLN A 236 15.83 -5.43 -7.23
N GLY A 237 15.33 -6.62 -6.88
CA GLY A 237 14.98 -7.01 -5.53
C GLY A 237 14.18 -8.31 -5.57
N GLY A 238 14.05 -8.94 -4.40
CA GLY A 238 13.19 -10.10 -4.27
C GLY A 238 13.15 -10.67 -2.86
N VAL A 239 12.15 -11.52 -2.68
CA VAL A 239 11.84 -12.26 -1.47
C VAL A 239 11.92 -13.74 -1.79
N ILE A 240 12.71 -14.47 -1.02
CA ILE A 240 12.64 -15.92 -0.93
C ILE A 240 12.23 -16.27 0.49
N SER A 241 11.12 -17.00 0.61
CA SER A 241 10.53 -17.37 1.89
C SER A 241 10.33 -18.88 1.98
N ARG A 242 10.62 -19.41 3.16
CA ARG A 242 10.44 -20.81 3.55
C ARG A 242 9.76 -20.85 4.92
N PRO A 243 9.21 -22.01 5.31
CA PRO A 243 8.62 -22.15 6.64
C PRO A 243 9.59 -21.88 7.80
N SER A 244 10.91 -22.04 7.57
CA SER A 244 11.95 -21.93 8.60
C SER A 244 12.87 -20.72 8.44
N CYS A 245 12.89 -20.06 7.27
CA CYS A 245 13.72 -18.89 7.04
C CYS A 245 13.19 -17.97 5.94
N PHE A 246 13.55 -16.70 6.05
CA PHE A 246 13.13 -15.61 5.20
C PHE A 246 14.34 -14.83 4.70
N PHE A 247 14.30 -14.46 3.42
CA PHE A 247 15.31 -13.65 2.75
C PHE A 247 14.61 -12.58 1.92
N ARG A 248 14.93 -11.32 2.16
CA ARG A 248 14.51 -10.19 1.32
C ARG A 248 15.68 -9.28 1.04
N TRP A 249 15.77 -8.78 -0.19
CA TRP A 249 16.65 -7.67 -0.53
C TRP A 249 16.04 -6.77 -1.59
N GLU A 250 16.44 -5.51 -1.59
CA GLU A 250 15.96 -4.47 -2.51
C GLU A 250 17.09 -3.45 -2.76
N LEU A 251 17.00 -2.70 -3.87
CA LEU A 251 17.87 -1.53 -4.15
C LEU A 251 17.39 -0.23 -3.47
N TYR A 252 16.41 -0.32 -2.57
CA TYR A 252 15.86 0.78 -1.79
C TYR A 252 15.66 0.33 -0.34
N PRO A 253 15.77 1.26 0.63
CA PRO A 253 15.55 0.94 2.04
C PRO A 253 14.10 0.55 2.32
N PHE A 254 13.91 -0.40 3.24
CA PHE A 254 12.60 -0.82 3.72
C PHE A 254 12.62 -1.04 5.24
N ILE A 255 11.45 -0.91 5.86
CA ILE A 255 11.27 -1.11 7.31
C ILE A 255 11.78 -2.51 7.68
N GLY A 256 12.67 -2.55 8.67
CA GLY A 256 13.38 -3.76 9.07
C GLY A 256 14.75 -3.96 8.43
N ALA A 257 15.16 -3.17 7.43
CA ALA A 257 16.55 -3.15 6.93
C ALA A 257 17.40 -2.01 7.52
N SER A 258 16.77 -0.95 8.08
CA SER A 258 17.50 0.23 8.59
C SER A 258 16.83 0.99 9.75
N ASP A 259 15.64 0.60 10.24
CA ASP A 259 14.79 1.46 11.10
C ASP A 259 14.80 1.14 12.61
N LEU A 260 15.84 0.52 13.17
CA LEU A 260 15.99 0.41 14.63
C LEU A 260 16.65 1.66 15.28
N ILE A 261 16.86 2.74 14.52
CA ILE A 261 17.66 3.91 14.93
C ILE A 261 16.93 4.88 15.89
N TYR A 262 15.63 4.76 16.13
CA TYR A 262 14.89 5.75 16.94
C TYR A 262 14.25 5.22 18.23
N LEU A 263 14.92 4.35 18.97
CA LEU A 263 14.58 4.14 20.38
C LEU A 263 15.83 3.92 21.24
N GLN A 264 16.59 4.97 21.50
CA GLN A 264 17.25 5.14 22.80
C GLN A 264 17.73 6.60 23.02
N PRO A 265 17.18 7.33 24.01
CA PRO A 265 17.82 8.53 24.53
C PRO A 265 19.09 8.13 25.29
N SER A 266 20.23 8.66 24.88
CA SER A 266 21.50 8.50 25.56
C SER A 266 21.48 9.19 26.93
N THR A 267 21.61 8.41 28.00
CA THR A 267 22.07 8.93 29.30
C THR A 267 23.57 8.68 29.46
N PRO A 268 24.34 9.62 30.05
CA PRO A 268 25.80 9.54 30.12
C PRO A 268 26.31 8.55 31.18
N PRO A 269 27.55 8.05 31.06
CA PRO A 269 28.14 7.11 32.01
C PRO A 269 28.83 7.83 33.17
N SER A 270 28.64 7.33 34.40
CA SER A 270 29.53 7.57 35.55
C SER A 270 29.28 6.45 36.56
N LEU A 271 30.11 5.41 36.65
CA LEU A 271 31.44 5.26 37.24
C LEU A 271 31.38 4.42 38.53
N THR A 272 32.14 3.33 38.47
CA THR A 272 32.84 2.58 39.55
C THR A 272 32.10 1.52 40.40
N PRO A 273 32.83 0.43 40.79
CA PRO A 273 32.25 -0.84 41.27
C PRO A 273 32.57 -1.19 42.75
N SER A 274 31.97 -2.32 43.19
CA SER A 274 32.40 -3.27 44.25
C SER A 274 31.78 -3.12 45.66
N PRO A 275 31.81 -4.14 46.54
CA PRO A 275 31.50 -5.58 46.33
C PRO A 275 30.78 -6.30 47.53
N VAL A 276 30.41 -7.58 47.32
CA VAL A 276 30.42 -8.72 48.29
C VAL A 276 29.39 -8.81 49.45
N SER A 277 28.61 -9.91 49.48
CA SER A 277 28.58 -11.00 50.50
C SER A 277 27.21 -11.71 50.56
N LYS A 278 27.15 -13.00 50.21
CA LYS A 278 27.05 -14.23 51.05
C LYS A 278 25.62 -14.76 51.29
N GLU A 279 25.42 -16.01 50.86
CA GLU A 279 24.40 -17.00 51.25
C GLU A 279 24.42 -17.27 52.78
N PRO A 280 23.39 -17.89 53.41
CA PRO A 280 23.00 -19.29 53.14
C PRO A 280 21.48 -19.62 53.19
N SER A 281 21.17 -20.80 52.65
CA SER A 281 19.90 -21.56 52.57
C SER A 281 19.54 -22.29 53.89
N PRO A 282 18.64 -23.30 53.94
CA PRO A 282 17.17 -23.31 53.76
C PRO A 282 16.41 -23.96 54.97
N THR A 283 15.07 -23.82 55.06
CA THR A 283 14.22 -24.79 55.82
C THR A 283 12.73 -24.76 55.38
N VAL A 284 12.12 -25.94 55.35
CA VAL A 284 10.72 -26.33 55.01
C VAL A 284 10.25 -27.28 56.15
N PRO A 285 8.96 -27.63 56.44
CA PRO A 285 7.63 -27.28 55.87
C PRO A 285 6.52 -26.89 56.90
N SER A 286 5.34 -26.60 56.34
CA SER A 286 3.98 -27.06 56.75
C SER A 286 2.99 -26.00 57.27
N HIS A 287 1.91 -25.75 56.52
CA HIS A 287 0.54 -26.21 56.88
C HIS A 287 -0.51 -25.79 55.83
N VAL A 288 -1.45 -26.70 55.62
CA VAL A 288 -2.61 -26.64 54.70
C VAL A 288 -3.71 -25.73 55.26
N SER A 289 -4.35 -24.93 54.40
CA SER A 289 -5.80 -24.69 54.49
C SER A 289 -6.39 -24.34 53.11
N LYS A 290 -7.35 -25.15 52.64
CA LYS A 290 -8.21 -24.83 51.51
C LYS A 290 -9.32 -23.90 52.00
N LYS A 291 -9.52 -22.76 51.35
CA LYS A 291 -10.64 -21.85 51.61
C LYS A 291 -11.55 -21.83 50.37
N ASP A 292 -12.68 -22.52 50.46
CA ASP A 292 -13.77 -22.42 49.50
C ASP A 292 -14.27 -20.98 49.44
N THR A 293 -14.22 -20.36 48.26
CA THR A 293 -14.78 -19.03 48.03
C THR A 293 -16.06 -19.18 47.23
N ARG A 294 -17.20 -19.24 47.91
CA ARG A 294 -18.52 -19.05 47.28
C ARG A 294 -18.67 -17.58 46.90
N ILE A 295 -18.87 -17.31 45.62
CA ILE A 295 -19.11 -15.96 45.09
C ILE A 295 -20.45 -15.45 45.65
N SER A 296 -20.40 -14.33 46.38
CA SER A 296 -21.58 -13.66 46.94
C SER A 296 -22.50 -13.15 45.83
N GLY A 297 -23.82 -13.36 45.98
CA GLY A 297 -24.85 -12.98 44.99
C GLY A 297 -24.85 -11.49 44.60
N GLY A 298 -24.23 -10.61 45.40
CA GLY A 298 -24.04 -9.20 45.04
C GLY A 298 -23.10 -8.98 43.85
N VAL A 299 -22.10 -9.86 43.65
CA VAL A 299 -21.17 -9.78 42.53
C VAL A 299 -21.86 -10.15 41.21
N ILE A 300 -22.76 -11.13 41.25
CA ILE A 300 -23.55 -11.56 40.09
C ILE A 300 -24.50 -10.43 39.65
N ALA A 301 -25.17 -9.76 40.59
CA ALA A 301 -26.03 -8.63 40.28
C ALA A 301 -25.28 -7.46 39.62
N ALA A 302 -24.07 -7.14 40.10
CA ALA A 302 -23.23 -6.09 39.52
C ALA A 302 -22.78 -6.42 38.08
N ILE A 303 -22.41 -7.68 37.82
CA ILE A 303 -22.01 -8.15 36.50
C ILE A 303 -23.19 -8.07 35.52
N VAL A 304 -24.39 -8.48 35.94
CA VAL A 304 -25.59 -8.42 35.08
C VAL A 304 -25.93 -6.98 34.71
N VAL A 305 -25.86 -6.04 35.66
CA VAL A 305 -26.09 -4.62 35.37
C VAL A 305 -25.04 -4.07 34.41
N ALA A 306 -23.76 -4.40 34.59
CA ALA A 306 -22.70 -3.96 33.69
C ALA A 306 -22.87 -4.49 32.26
N VAL A 307 -23.27 -5.76 32.11
CA VAL A 307 -23.52 -6.38 30.80
C VAL A 307 -24.72 -5.74 30.11
N VAL A 308 -25.81 -5.47 30.83
CA VAL A 308 -27.00 -4.81 30.26
C VAL A 308 -26.66 -3.39 29.79
N VAL A 309 -25.90 -2.62 30.57
CA VAL A 309 -25.45 -1.28 30.17
C VAL A 309 -24.55 -1.34 28.94
N ALA A 310 -23.61 -2.30 28.89
CA ALA A 310 -22.74 -2.48 27.73
C ALA A 310 -23.54 -2.81 26.45
N LEU A 311 -24.54 -3.69 26.55
CA LEU A 311 -25.41 -4.03 25.41
C LEU A 311 -26.24 -2.84 24.93
N ILE A 312 -26.73 -1.99 25.84
CA ILE A 312 -27.43 -0.74 25.49
C ILE A 312 -26.49 0.23 24.78
N LEU A 313 -25.24 0.37 25.23
CA LEU A 313 -24.25 1.24 24.60
C LEU A 313 -23.82 0.72 23.22
N ILE A 314 -23.65 -0.60 23.07
CA ILE A 314 -23.32 -1.23 21.79
C ILE A 314 -24.47 -1.06 20.80
N THR A 315 -25.72 -1.26 21.23
CA THR A 315 -26.89 -1.06 20.35
C THR A 315 -27.06 0.40 19.96
N LEU A 316 -26.89 1.35 20.89
CA LEU A 316 -26.85 2.78 20.55
C LEU A 316 -25.72 3.09 19.56
N GLY A 317 -24.52 2.54 19.79
CA GLY A 317 -23.37 2.69 18.92
C GLY A 317 -23.64 2.19 17.51
N VAL A 318 -24.22 0.99 17.37
CA VAL A 318 -24.61 0.40 16.07
C VAL A 318 -25.70 1.22 15.39
N VAL A 319 -26.69 1.74 16.12
CA VAL A 319 -27.75 2.59 15.56
C VAL A 319 -27.18 3.93 15.08
N ILE A 320 -26.29 4.55 15.85
CA ILE A 320 -25.59 5.78 15.47
C ILE A 320 -24.66 5.53 14.27
N PHE A 321 -23.96 4.39 14.24
CA PHE A 321 -23.05 4.02 13.16
C PHE A 321 -23.82 3.69 11.86
N LYS A 322 -24.96 3.01 11.95
CA LYS A 322 -25.87 2.79 10.81
C LYS A 322 -26.47 4.11 10.32
N LYS A 323 -26.88 5.01 11.22
CA LYS A 323 -27.34 6.37 10.84
C LYS A 323 -26.22 7.21 10.23
N ARG A 324 -24.96 7.06 10.66
CA ARG A 324 -23.80 7.73 10.05
C ARG A 324 -23.43 7.15 8.69
N LYS A 325 -23.49 5.83 8.51
CA LYS A 325 -23.26 5.17 7.21
C LYS A 325 -24.31 5.55 6.16
N GLN A 326 -25.52 5.90 6.60
CA GLN A 326 -26.58 6.42 5.72
C GLN A 326 -26.48 7.94 5.45
N LYS A 327 -25.58 8.66 6.14
CA LYS A 327 -25.43 10.12 6.07
C LYS A 327 -24.00 10.55 5.74
N GLN A 328 -23.27 9.76 4.97
CA GLN A 328 -22.07 10.23 4.28
C GLN A 328 -22.49 10.78 2.91
N GLU A 329 -23.21 11.90 2.96
CA GLU A 329 -23.54 12.70 1.79
C GLU A 329 -22.23 13.36 1.31
N ILE A 330 -21.95 13.26 0.02
CA ILE A 330 -20.75 13.83 -0.60
C ILE A 330 -20.84 15.35 -0.40
N GLU A 331 -19.93 15.95 0.37
CA GLU A 331 -19.77 17.41 0.42
C GLU A 331 -19.16 17.87 -0.91
N ILE A 332 -20.01 18.09 -1.90
CA ILE A 332 -19.64 18.59 -3.22
C ILE A 332 -19.34 20.10 -3.09
N PRO A 333 -18.25 20.62 -3.70
CA PRO A 333 -17.95 22.04 -3.68
C PRO A 333 -19.13 22.87 -4.18
N THR A 334 -19.50 23.91 -3.42
CA THR A 334 -20.68 24.76 -3.62
C THR A 334 -20.69 25.54 -4.94
N GLU A 335 -19.60 25.50 -5.72
CA GLU A 335 -19.44 26.18 -7.01
C GLU A 335 -19.79 25.31 -8.23
N SER A 336 -19.86 23.97 -8.10
CA SER A 336 -20.22 23.09 -9.22
C SER A 336 -21.73 22.89 -9.34
N ILE A 337 -22.30 23.23 -10.51
CA ILE A 337 -23.74 23.09 -10.79
C ILE A 337 -24.08 21.61 -10.98
N GLN A 338 -25.03 21.09 -10.18
CA GLN A 338 -25.62 19.78 -10.42
C GLN A 338 -26.77 19.91 -11.42
N PHE A 339 -26.70 19.19 -12.53
CA PHE A 339 -27.75 19.10 -13.53
C PHE A 339 -28.65 17.88 -13.28
N ASP A 340 -29.93 18.00 -13.59
CA ASP A 340 -30.84 16.85 -13.66
C ASP A 340 -30.50 15.99 -14.89
N LEU A 341 -30.57 14.66 -14.76
CA LEU A 341 -30.29 13.72 -15.85
C LEU A 341 -31.14 14.03 -17.09
N ASN A 342 -32.43 14.31 -16.91
CA ASN A 342 -33.35 14.67 -17.99
C ASN A 342 -32.89 15.90 -18.79
N THR A 343 -32.23 16.86 -18.14
CA THR A 343 -31.68 18.04 -18.81
C THR A 343 -30.52 17.64 -19.72
N ILE A 344 -29.67 16.72 -19.26
CA ILE A 344 -28.53 16.24 -20.03
C ILE A 344 -28.97 15.31 -21.17
N GLU A 345 -29.97 14.46 -20.92
CA GLU A 345 -30.60 13.63 -21.95
C GLU A 345 -31.21 14.49 -23.06
N ALA A 346 -31.99 15.52 -22.71
CA ALA A 346 -32.53 16.45 -23.68
C ALA A 346 -31.41 17.17 -24.47
N ALA A 347 -30.37 17.64 -23.78
CA ALA A 347 -29.24 18.35 -24.41
C ALA A 347 -28.44 17.47 -25.37
N THR A 348 -28.35 16.16 -25.11
CA THR A 348 -27.59 15.20 -25.93
C THR A 348 -28.46 14.41 -26.91
N ASN A 349 -29.77 14.68 -26.94
CA ASN A 349 -30.77 13.91 -27.68
C ASN A 349 -30.77 12.42 -27.28
N ASN A 350 -30.82 12.14 -25.98
CA ASN A 350 -30.72 10.81 -25.36
C ASN A 350 -29.41 10.09 -25.72
N PHE A 351 -28.27 10.80 -25.60
CA PHE A 351 -26.95 10.25 -25.93
C PHE A 351 -26.89 9.64 -27.34
N PHE A 352 -27.50 10.33 -28.33
CA PHE A 352 -27.59 9.79 -29.69
C PHE A 352 -26.20 9.59 -30.30
N GLU A 353 -25.96 8.44 -30.94
CA GLU A 353 -24.65 8.08 -31.50
C GLU A 353 -24.04 9.13 -32.44
N ARG A 354 -24.87 9.86 -33.21
CA ARG A 354 -24.37 10.94 -34.09
C ARG A 354 -23.66 12.07 -33.33
N ASN A 355 -23.97 12.22 -32.05
CA ASN A 355 -23.40 13.24 -31.17
C ASN A 355 -22.15 12.73 -30.45
N LYS A 356 -21.78 11.46 -30.59
CA LYS A 356 -20.59 10.89 -29.94
C LYS A 356 -19.33 11.53 -30.51
N LEU A 357 -18.54 12.14 -29.63
CA LEU A 357 -17.27 12.80 -29.92
C LEU A 357 -16.10 11.84 -29.81
N GLY A 358 -16.21 10.84 -28.93
CA GLY A 358 -15.19 9.81 -28.71
C GLY A 358 -15.58 8.84 -27.60
N GLU A 359 -14.81 7.76 -27.48
CA GLU A 359 -14.92 6.74 -26.46
C GLU A 359 -13.52 6.28 -26.04
N GLY A 360 -13.33 6.02 -24.76
CA GLY A 360 -12.08 5.48 -24.23
C GLY A 360 -12.29 4.74 -22.91
N GLY A 361 -11.21 4.38 -22.22
CA GLY A 361 -11.27 3.64 -20.95
C GLY A 361 -12.06 4.33 -19.83
N PHE A 362 -12.37 5.61 -19.99
CA PHE A 362 -13.08 6.45 -19.03
C PHE A 362 -14.57 6.66 -19.39
N GLY A 363 -15.04 6.05 -20.48
CA GLY A 363 -16.41 6.16 -20.97
C GLY A 363 -16.54 6.97 -22.25
N GLU A 364 -17.79 7.34 -22.55
CA GLU A 364 -18.19 7.95 -23.81
C GLU A 364 -18.36 9.46 -23.64
N VAL A 365 -18.01 10.23 -24.67
CA VAL A 365 -18.17 11.69 -24.67
C VAL A 365 -19.13 12.09 -25.78
N TYR A 366 -20.15 12.88 -25.44
CA TYR A 366 -21.19 13.32 -26.37
C TYR A 366 -21.20 14.85 -26.48
N LYS A 367 -21.42 15.37 -27.69
CA LYS A 367 -21.78 16.77 -27.90
C LYS A 367 -23.23 16.99 -27.49
N GLY A 368 -23.49 18.08 -26.78
CA GLY A 368 -24.84 18.49 -26.43
C GLY A 368 -25.02 20.00 -26.55
N MET A 369 -26.27 20.44 -26.42
CA MET A 369 -26.64 21.85 -26.36
C MET A 369 -27.62 22.05 -25.22
N LEU A 370 -27.24 22.86 -24.22
CA LEU A 370 -28.14 23.22 -23.12
C LEU A 370 -29.25 24.14 -23.63
N MET A 371 -30.35 24.24 -22.88
CA MET A 371 -31.52 25.09 -23.26
C MET A 371 -31.16 26.56 -23.45
N ASN A 372 -30.11 27.05 -22.78
CA ASN A 372 -29.62 28.42 -22.92
C ASN A 372 -28.73 28.63 -24.17
N GLY A 373 -28.61 27.62 -25.05
CA GLY A 373 -27.79 27.66 -26.26
C GLY A 373 -26.31 27.33 -26.06
N THR A 374 -25.88 27.01 -24.83
CA THR A 374 -24.48 26.66 -24.56
C THR A 374 -24.16 25.28 -25.11
N GLU A 375 -23.17 25.18 -26.01
CA GLU A 375 -22.62 23.90 -26.45
C GLU A 375 -21.76 23.26 -25.35
N VAL A 376 -21.95 21.96 -25.14
CA VAL A 376 -21.29 21.20 -24.07
C VAL A 376 -20.72 19.88 -24.58
N ALA A 377 -19.71 19.38 -23.87
CA ALA A 377 -19.21 18.02 -23.99
C ALA A 377 -19.60 17.24 -22.72
N VAL A 378 -20.38 16.19 -22.87
CA VAL A 378 -20.89 15.36 -21.77
C VAL A 378 -20.11 14.06 -21.73
N LYS A 379 -19.27 13.88 -20.72
CA LYS A 379 -18.54 12.63 -20.45
C LYS A 379 -19.42 11.74 -19.58
N ARG A 380 -19.88 10.62 -20.13
CA ARG A 380 -20.66 9.59 -19.44
C ARG A 380 -19.73 8.48 -18.98
N LEU A 381 -19.50 8.42 -17.68
CA LEU A 381 -18.59 7.46 -17.08
C LEU A 381 -19.22 6.06 -17.07
N SER A 382 -18.39 5.04 -17.29
CA SER A 382 -18.84 3.65 -17.36
C SER A 382 -19.48 3.17 -16.04
N LYS A 383 -20.60 2.44 -16.16
CA LYS A 383 -21.34 1.85 -15.02
C LYS A 383 -20.64 0.65 -14.40
N THR A 384 -19.77 -0.04 -15.14
CA THR A 384 -19.27 -1.38 -14.78
C THR A 384 -17.90 -1.38 -14.10
N SER A 385 -17.26 -0.23 -13.93
CA SER A 385 -15.92 -0.13 -13.33
C SER A 385 -15.94 0.59 -11.99
N GLY A 386 -15.33 -0.01 -10.95
CA GLY A 386 -15.06 0.67 -9.68
C GLY A 386 -14.09 1.87 -9.82
N GLN A 387 -13.43 1.98 -10.97
CA GLN A 387 -12.55 3.08 -11.33
C GLN A 387 -13.32 4.37 -11.69
N GLY A 388 -14.47 4.26 -12.37
CA GLY A 388 -15.28 5.42 -12.75
C GLY A 388 -15.83 6.21 -11.56
N GLU A 389 -16.08 5.59 -10.41
CA GLU A 389 -16.52 6.31 -9.20
C GLU A 389 -15.40 7.16 -8.59
N VAL A 390 -14.18 6.63 -8.54
CA VAL A 390 -13.00 7.35 -8.03
C VAL A 390 -12.64 8.51 -8.94
N GLU A 391 -12.71 8.30 -10.26
CA GLU A 391 -12.45 9.34 -11.26
C GLU A 391 -13.52 10.43 -11.24
N PHE A 392 -14.80 10.07 -11.13
CA PHE A 392 -15.89 11.04 -10.96
C PHE A 392 -15.63 11.95 -9.75
N LYS A 393 -15.35 11.35 -8.59
CA LYS A 393 -15.06 12.09 -7.36
C LYS A 393 -13.84 12.99 -7.54
N ASN A 394 -12.77 12.50 -8.16
CA ASN A 394 -11.58 13.31 -8.43
C ASN A 394 -11.89 14.49 -9.36
N GLU A 395 -12.54 14.28 -10.49
CA GLU A 395 -12.83 15.35 -11.45
C GLU A 395 -13.75 16.41 -10.84
N VAL A 396 -14.81 16.01 -10.12
CA VAL A 396 -15.69 16.96 -9.43
C VAL A 396 -14.94 17.75 -8.35
N ILE A 397 -14.09 17.10 -7.54
CA ILE A 397 -13.36 17.78 -6.45
C ILE A 397 -12.26 18.70 -6.97
N VAL A 398 -11.55 18.28 -8.02
CA VAL A 398 -10.40 18.98 -8.59
C VAL A 398 -10.85 20.06 -9.55
N VAL A 399 -11.61 19.71 -10.59
CA VAL A 399 -11.87 20.61 -11.73
C VAL A 399 -12.90 21.68 -11.40
N ALA A 400 -13.85 21.41 -10.49
CA ALA A 400 -14.80 22.44 -10.02
C ALA A 400 -14.10 23.67 -9.44
N LYS A 401 -12.84 23.53 -8.99
CA LYS A 401 -12.06 24.59 -8.36
C LYS A 401 -11.02 25.23 -9.30
N LEU A 402 -10.99 24.82 -10.56
CA LEU A 402 -10.02 25.27 -11.55
C LEU A 402 -10.66 26.19 -12.58
N GLN A 403 -10.08 27.37 -12.73
CA GLN A 403 -10.48 28.31 -13.77
C GLN A 403 -9.24 28.94 -14.39
N HIS A 404 -8.90 28.50 -15.59
CA HIS A 404 -7.79 29.04 -16.35
C HIS A 404 -8.02 28.86 -17.85
N ARG A 405 -7.55 29.82 -18.66
CA ARG A 405 -7.79 29.84 -20.11
C ARG A 405 -7.24 28.61 -20.86
N ASN A 406 -6.20 27.98 -20.30
CA ASN A 406 -5.55 26.80 -20.87
C ASN A 406 -5.96 25.49 -20.19
N LEU A 407 -7.06 25.46 -19.44
CA LEU A 407 -7.68 24.25 -18.92
C LEU A 407 -9.12 24.16 -19.44
N VAL A 408 -9.63 22.94 -19.65
CA VAL A 408 -11.04 22.74 -19.99
C VAL A 408 -11.89 22.95 -18.75
N ARG A 409 -12.89 23.82 -18.87
CA ARG A 409 -13.80 24.19 -17.77
C ARG A 409 -14.89 23.13 -17.58
N LEU A 410 -14.97 22.58 -16.36
CA LEU A 410 -16.14 21.84 -15.90
C LEU A 410 -17.27 22.84 -15.62
N LEU A 411 -18.41 22.65 -16.28
CA LEU A 411 -19.62 23.46 -16.08
C LEU A 411 -20.50 22.91 -14.96
N GLY A 412 -20.45 21.59 -14.77
CA GLY A 412 -21.22 20.90 -13.75
C GLY A 412 -21.16 19.38 -13.93
N PHE A 413 -22.01 18.69 -13.18
CA PHE A 413 -22.10 17.23 -13.22
C PHE A 413 -23.55 16.79 -13.03
N SER A 414 -23.85 15.53 -13.34
CA SER A 414 -25.12 14.90 -12.97
C SER A 414 -24.84 13.56 -12.31
N LEU A 415 -25.46 13.33 -11.15
CA LEU A 415 -25.34 12.10 -10.37
C LEU A 415 -26.76 11.62 -10.03
N GLN A 416 -27.22 10.56 -10.71
CA GLN A 416 -28.54 9.98 -10.47
C GLN A 416 -28.50 8.46 -10.60
N GLY A 417 -28.72 7.76 -9.48
CA GLY A 417 -28.58 6.30 -9.42
C GLY A 417 -27.16 5.86 -9.79
N GLU A 418 -27.02 5.07 -10.84
CA GLU A 418 -25.72 4.61 -11.35
C GLU A 418 -25.09 5.56 -12.38
N GLU A 419 -25.86 6.51 -12.93
CA GLU A 419 -25.39 7.47 -13.93
C GLU A 419 -24.49 8.53 -13.30
N LYS A 420 -23.29 8.66 -13.85
CA LYS A 420 -22.27 9.64 -13.46
C LYS A 420 -21.83 10.39 -14.71
N LEU A 421 -22.24 11.65 -14.79
CA LEU A 421 -22.04 12.50 -15.97
C LEU A 421 -21.25 13.73 -15.57
N LEU A 422 -20.29 14.11 -16.40
CA LEU A 422 -19.52 15.35 -16.26
C LEU A 422 -19.79 16.23 -17.48
N VAL A 423 -20.11 17.50 -17.23
CA VAL A 423 -20.52 18.46 -18.26
C VAL A 423 -19.43 19.50 -18.41
N TYR A 424 -18.73 19.46 -19.54
CA TYR A 424 -17.63 20.36 -19.89
C TYR A 424 -18.05 21.40 -20.93
N GLU A 425 -17.29 22.49 -21.02
CA GLU A 425 -17.35 23.35 -22.21
C GLU A 425 -17.02 22.54 -23.48
N PHE A 426 -17.73 22.81 -24.58
CA PHE A 426 -17.40 22.20 -25.85
C PHE A 426 -16.17 22.88 -26.47
N VAL A 427 -15.16 22.11 -26.83
CA VAL A 427 -13.91 22.58 -27.45
C VAL A 427 -13.87 22.12 -28.91
N PRO A 428 -13.95 23.03 -29.90
CA PRO A 428 -14.34 22.68 -31.27
C PRO A 428 -13.25 21.96 -32.09
N ASN A 429 -11.97 22.26 -31.88
CA ASN A 429 -10.87 21.70 -32.68
C ASN A 429 -10.29 20.43 -32.07
N LYS A 430 -11.14 19.55 -31.52
CA LYS A 430 -10.77 18.21 -31.02
C LYS A 430 -9.46 18.22 -30.18
N SER A 431 -8.72 17.11 -30.17
CA SER A 431 -7.46 16.93 -29.46
C SER A 431 -6.24 17.19 -30.34
N LEU A 432 -5.11 17.49 -29.73
CA LEU A 432 -3.85 17.79 -30.41
C LEU A 432 -3.34 16.58 -31.21
N ASN A 433 -3.50 15.35 -30.71
CA ASN A 433 -3.11 14.14 -31.44
C ASN A 433 -3.86 13.98 -32.78
N TYR A 434 -5.12 14.42 -32.86
CA TYR A 434 -5.92 14.40 -34.10
C TYR A 434 -5.27 15.25 -35.20
N PHE A 435 -4.55 16.31 -34.84
CA PHE A 435 -3.79 17.14 -35.78
C PHE A 435 -2.35 16.66 -35.94
N LEU A 436 -1.68 16.29 -34.86
CA LEU A 436 -0.26 15.92 -34.90
C LEU A 436 0.00 14.66 -35.71
N PHE A 437 -0.84 13.62 -35.58
CA PHE A 437 -0.50 12.31 -36.14
C PHE A 437 -1.13 12.06 -37.52
N ASP A 438 -2.12 12.86 -37.94
CA ASP A 438 -2.63 12.84 -39.31
C ASP A 438 -1.76 13.74 -40.23
N PRO A 439 -1.11 13.21 -41.28
CA PRO A 439 -0.24 13.99 -42.15
C PRO A 439 -0.90 15.18 -42.83
N LYS A 440 -2.20 15.10 -43.16
CA LYS A 440 -2.94 16.19 -43.80
C LYS A 440 -3.29 17.26 -42.79
N LYS A 441 -3.75 16.89 -41.60
CA LYS A 441 -4.09 17.85 -40.53
C LYS A 441 -2.86 18.51 -39.94
N ARG A 442 -1.73 17.81 -39.87
CA ARG A 442 -0.44 18.31 -39.36
C ARG A 442 0.02 19.58 -40.09
N THR A 443 -0.36 19.76 -41.35
CA THR A 443 -0.06 20.98 -42.13
C THR A 443 -0.67 22.25 -41.54
N GLN A 444 -1.71 22.13 -40.71
CA GLN A 444 -2.35 23.24 -39.99
C GLN A 444 -1.59 23.64 -38.71
N LEU A 445 -0.64 22.81 -38.29
CA LEU A 445 0.23 23.05 -37.15
C LEU A 445 1.60 23.49 -37.65
N ASP A 446 1.68 24.72 -38.17
CA ASP A 446 2.97 25.33 -38.45
C ASP A 446 3.76 25.56 -37.15
N TRP A 447 5.03 25.97 -37.28
CA TRP A 447 5.87 26.17 -36.09
C TRP A 447 5.34 27.25 -35.14
N ALA A 448 4.71 28.31 -35.67
CA ALA A 448 4.17 29.37 -34.83
C ALA A 448 3.00 28.86 -33.98
N VAL A 449 2.09 28.08 -34.58
CA VAL A 449 0.98 27.41 -33.89
C VAL A 449 1.51 26.41 -32.86
N ARG A 450 2.47 25.55 -33.23
CA ARG A 450 3.09 24.59 -32.31
C ARG A 450 3.73 25.25 -31.09
N ARG A 451 4.47 26.34 -31.30
CA ARG A 451 5.08 27.12 -30.21
C ARG A 451 4.02 27.73 -29.31
N ASN A 452 2.93 28.26 -29.87
CA ASN A 452 1.81 28.80 -29.09
C ASN A 452 1.13 27.69 -28.26
N ILE A 453 0.99 26.49 -28.81
CA ILE A 453 0.49 25.31 -28.10
C ILE A 453 1.41 24.93 -26.94
N ILE A 454 2.73 24.80 -27.16
CA ILE A 454 3.69 24.52 -26.09
C ILE A 454 3.57 25.56 -24.98
N TRP A 455 3.55 26.85 -25.34
CA TRP A 455 3.42 27.95 -24.41
C TRP A 455 2.12 27.90 -23.59
N GLY A 456 0.98 27.68 -24.24
CA GLY A 456 -0.30 27.57 -23.55
C GLY A 456 -0.37 26.37 -22.60
N ILE A 457 0.19 25.22 -22.99
CA ILE A 457 0.29 24.04 -22.11
C ILE A 457 1.17 24.36 -20.91
N THR A 458 2.35 24.99 -21.10
CA THR A 458 3.22 25.40 -20.00
C THR A 458 2.49 26.30 -19.00
N ARG A 459 1.70 27.26 -19.47
CA ARG A 459 0.88 28.12 -18.60
C ARG A 459 -0.17 27.33 -17.83
N GLY A 460 -0.83 26.37 -18.48
CA GLY A 460 -1.78 25.47 -17.82
C GLY A 460 -1.12 24.67 -16.70
N ILE A 461 0.04 24.06 -16.97
CA ILE A 461 0.81 23.29 -15.98
C ILE A 461 1.30 24.17 -14.82
N LEU A 462 1.83 25.36 -15.12
CA LEU A 462 2.28 26.32 -14.10
C LEU A 462 1.13 26.68 -13.15
N TYR A 463 -0.05 26.96 -13.72
CA TYR A 463 -1.24 27.24 -12.92
C TYR A 463 -1.60 26.07 -12.00
N LEU A 464 -1.60 24.83 -12.51
CA LEU A 464 -1.87 23.64 -11.69
C LEU A 464 -0.85 23.47 -10.57
N HIS A 465 0.43 23.73 -10.82
CA HIS A 465 1.51 23.45 -9.88
C HIS A 465 1.76 24.55 -8.85
N GLN A 466 1.48 25.82 -9.19
CA GLN A 466 1.89 26.98 -8.41
C GLN A 466 0.78 28.01 -8.19
N ASP A 467 0.07 28.42 -9.25
CA ASP A 467 -0.81 29.61 -9.17
C ASP A 467 -2.26 29.30 -8.74
N SER A 468 -2.67 28.04 -8.78
CA SER A 468 -3.97 27.62 -8.31
C SER A 468 -4.00 27.50 -6.78
N ARG A 469 -5.21 27.54 -6.19
CA ARG A 469 -5.40 27.46 -4.73
C ARG A 469 -4.79 26.20 -4.11
N PHE A 470 -4.75 25.12 -4.86
CA PHE A 470 -4.20 23.84 -4.45
C PHE A 470 -3.19 23.38 -5.48
N LYS A 471 -2.02 22.92 -5.05
CA LYS A 471 -1.06 22.26 -5.94
C LYS A 471 -1.70 20.99 -6.50
N ILE A 472 -1.84 20.89 -7.80
CA ILE A 472 -2.48 19.77 -8.48
C ILE A 472 -1.51 19.13 -9.44
N ILE A 473 -1.41 17.81 -9.40
CA ILE A 473 -0.65 17.01 -10.37
C ILE A 473 -1.65 16.29 -11.27
N HIS A 474 -1.51 16.47 -12.58
CA HIS A 474 -2.41 15.93 -13.58
C HIS A 474 -2.24 14.41 -13.77
N ARG A 475 -0.99 13.94 -13.85
CA ARG A 475 -0.56 12.53 -13.98
C ARG A 475 -0.89 11.81 -15.30
N ASP A 476 -1.72 12.38 -16.16
CA ASP A 476 -2.00 11.84 -17.50
C ASP A 476 -1.89 12.92 -18.59
N LEU A 477 -0.79 13.70 -18.59
CA LEU A 477 -0.53 14.67 -19.66
C LEU A 477 -0.04 13.94 -20.93
N LYS A 478 -0.78 14.11 -22.03
CA LYS A 478 -0.51 13.49 -23.34
C LYS A 478 -1.23 14.26 -24.45
N ALA A 479 -0.88 14.00 -25.72
CA ALA A 479 -1.43 14.74 -26.86
C ALA A 479 -2.96 14.56 -27.01
N SER A 480 -3.53 13.43 -26.63
CA SER A 480 -4.99 13.22 -26.64
C SER A 480 -5.74 13.99 -25.55
N ASN A 481 -5.05 14.42 -24.49
CA ASN A 481 -5.61 15.20 -23.39
C ASN A 481 -5.38 16.72 -23.54
N ILE A 482 -4.82 17.16 -24.67
CA ILE A 482 -4.76 18.58 -25.02
C ILE A 482 -5.82 18.86 -26.08
N LEU A 483 -6.89 19.56 -25.72
CA LEU A 483 -7.90 20.01 -26.68
C LEU A 483 -7.52 21.37 -27.28
N LEU A 484 -8.02 21.66 -28.48
CA LEU A 484 -7.76 22.93 -29.17
C LEU A 484 -9.06 23.72 -29.34
N ASP A 485 -9.06 24.97 -28.89
CA ASP A 485 -10.20 25.87 -29.10
C ASP A 485 -10.28 26.39 -30.54
N ALA A 486 -11.28 27.23 -30.83
CA ALA A 486 -11.54 27.76 -32.17
C ALA A 486 -10.32 28.49 -32.78
N ASP A 487 -9.48 29.08 -31.94
CA ASP A 487 -8.28 29.84 -32.31
C ASP A 487 -7.00 28.99 -32.23
N MET A 488 -7.13 27.67 -32.12
CA MET A 488 -6.03 26.70 -31.95
C MET A 488 -5.23 26.89 -30.66
N ASN A 489 -5.80 27.51 -29.62
CA ASN A 489 -5.16 27.57 -28.32
C ASN A 489 -5.39 26.27 -27.54
N PRO A 490 -4.39 25.80 -26.76
CA PRO A 490 -4.49 24.55 -26.03
C PRO A 490 -5.29 24.71 -24.74
N LYS A 491 -6.09 23.68 -24.44
CA LYS A 491 -6.77 23.46 -23.18
C LYS A 491 -6.47 22.05 -22.66
N ILE A 492 -5.89 21.95 -21.47
CA ILE A 492 -5.62 20.67 -20.80
C ILE A 492 -6.95 20.09 -20.30
N ALA A 493 -7.21 18.83 -20.62
CA ALA A 493 -8.42 18.09 -20.28
C ALA A 493 -8.10 16.80 -19.51
N ASP A 494 -9.15 16.14 -19.02
CA ASP A 494 -9.12 14.80 -18.41
C ASP A 494 -8.36 14.69 -17.08
N PHE A 495 -9.00 15.19 -16.01
CA PHE A 495 -8.44 15.21 -14.66
C PHE A 495 -8.82 13.98 -13.82
N GLY A 496 -9.31 12.90 -14.41
CA GLY A 496 -9.73 11.68 -13.69
C GLY A 496 -8.64 11.09 -12.78
N MET A 497 -7.39 11.26 -13.18
CA MET A 497 -6.21 10.79 -12.44
C MET A 497 -5.54 11.85 -11.58
N ALA A 498 -6.04 13.08 -11.60
CA ALA A 498 -5.40 14.20 -10.92
C ALA A 498 -5.37 14.01 -9.40
N ARG A 499 -4.40 14.66 -8.75
CA ARG A 499 -4.20 14.60 -7.30
C ARG A 499 -3.90 15.97 -6.74
N ILE A 500 -4.60 16.32 -5.66
CA ILE A 500 -4.33 17.52 -4.86
C ILE A 500 -3.20 17.21 -3.89
N PHE A 501 -2.19 18.07 -3.87
CA PHE A 501 -1.09 18.05 -2.91
C PHE A 501 -1.35 19.03 -1.77
N GLY A 502 -0.99 18.61 -0.56
CA GLY A 502 -0.90 19.53 0.58
C GLY A 502 0.16 20.62 0.34
N ILE A 503 0.05 21.74 1.05
CA ILE A 503 0.92 22.93 0.88
C ILE A 503 2.41 22.55 0.94
N ASN A 504 2.80 21.73 1.92
CA ASN A 504 4.18 21.30 2.13
C ASN A 504 4.53 19.98 1.42
N GLN A 505 3.58 19.37 0.73
CA GLN A 505 3.83 18.11 0.03
C GLN A 505 4.59 18.38 -1.27
N THR A 506 5.72 17.70 -1.43
CA THR A 506 6.59 17.80 -2.62
C THR A 506 6.54 16.54 -3.46
N VAL A 507 6.36 15.37 -2.83
CA VAL A 507 6.25 14.06 -3.46
C VAL A 507 5.10 13.29 -2.80
N ALA A 508 4.44 12.42 -3.57
CA ALA A 508 3.45 11.47 -3.08
C ALA A 508 3.70 10.09 -3.70
N ASN A 509 3.27 9.06 -2.98
CA ASN A 509 3.40 7.68 -3.42
C ASN A 509 2.00 7.10 -3.65
N THR A 510 1.87 6.19 -4.61
CA THR A 510 0.64 5.44 -4.86
C THR A 510 0.97 4.00 -5.21
N SER A 511 0.24 3.04 -4.62
CA SER A 511 0.33 1.62 -5.01
C SER A 511 -0.29 1.35 -6.38
N LYS A 512 -1.20 2.21 -6.83
CA LYS A 512 -1.83 2.14 -8.15
C LYS A 512 -1.15 3.15 -9.09
N VAL A 513 -0.28 2.65 -9.97
CA VAL A 513 0.26 3.41 -11.10
C VAL A 513 -0.81 3.49 -12.18
N VAL A 514 -1.18 4.71 -12.58
CA VAL A 514 -2.14 4.96 -13.67
C VAL A 514 -1.65 6.14 -14.50
N GLY A 515 -1.93 6.10 -15.79
CA GLY A 515 -1.45 7.07 -16.76
C GLY A 515 -1.15 6.35 -18.07
N THR A 516 -0.73 7.10 -19.06
CA THR A 516 -0.45 6.55 -20.39
C THR A 516 1.01 6.14 -20.51
N PHE A 517 1.24 4.91 -20.98
CA PHE A 517 2.58 4.40 -21.25
C PHE A 517 3.33 5.33 -22.22
N GLY A 518 4.65 5.44 -22.11
CA GLY A 518 5.45 6.40 -22.89
C GLY A 518 5.51 7.82 -22.31
N TYR A 519 4.43 8.29 -21.64
CA TYR A 519 4.40 9.60 -20.98
C TYR A 519 4.73 9.54 -19.49
N MET A 520 4.64 8.37 -18.87
CA MET A 520 4.89 8.22 -17.43
C MET A 520 6.39 8.27 -17.11
N PRO A 521 6.82 9.05 -16.11
CA PRO A 521 8.21 9.13 -15.71
C PRO A 521 8.67 7.83 -15.03
N PRO A 522 9.97 7.50 -15.13
CA PRO A 522 10.50 6.23 -14.65
C PRO A 522 10.32 6.04 -13.14
N GLU A 523 10.44 7.07 -12.32
CA GLU A 523 10.23 7.00 -10.87
C GLU A 523 8.76 6.71 -10.50
N TYR A 524 7.82 7.17 -11.33
CA TYR A 524 6.40 6.89 -11.13
C TYR A 524 6.04 5.46 -11.50
N VAL A 525 6.57 4.97 -12.63
CA VAL A 525 6.37 3.58 -13.05
C VAL A 525 7.04 2.60 -12.10
N ALA A 526 8.26 2.91 -11.65
CA ALA A 526 9.04 2.01 -10.81
C ALA A 526 8.55 1.98 -9.36
N ASN A 527 8.25 3.15 -8.78
CA ASN A 527 8.08 3.29 -7.33
C ASN A 527 6.69 3.85 -6.95
N GLY A 528 5.82 4.11 -7.92
CA GLY A 528 4.55 4.81 -7.67
C GLY A 528 4.74 6.26 -7.18
N GLN A 529 5.95 6.82 -7.30
CA GLN A 529 6.29 8.16 -6.83
C GLN A 529 5.89 9.19 -7.87
N PHE A 530 5.05 10.14 -7.49
CA PHE A 530 4.68 11.25 -8.36
C PHE A 530 4.82 12.59 -7.64
N SER A 531 5.14 13.60 -8.44
CA SER A 531 5.29 14.99 -8.00
C SER A 531 4.93 15.90 -9.17
N THR A 532 5.06 17.22 -8.98
CA THR A 532 4.97 18.16 -10.10
C THR A 532 5.99 17.85 -11.21
N LYS A 533 7.13 17.22 -10.87
CA LYS A 533 8.13 16.77 -11.84
C LYS A 533 7.62 15.66 -12.74
N SER A 534 6.63 14.90 -12.29
CA SER A 534 6.02 13.85 -13.12
C SER A 534 5.28 14.45 -14.32
N ASP A 535 4.49 15.50 -14.08
CA ASP A 535 3.86 16.25 -15.17
C ASP A 535 4.89 16.95 -16.07
N VAL A 536 6.01 17.41 -15.51
CA VAL A 536 7.12 18.01 -16.28
C VAL A 536 7.76 16.99 -17.23
N TYR A 537 7.94 15.75 -16.78
CA TYR A 537 8.45 14.68 -17.64
C TYR A 537 7.47 14.38 -18.78
N SER A 538 6.19 14.17 -18.47
CA SER A 538 5.15 13.93 -19.48
C SER A 538 5.03 15.10 -20.46
N PHE A 539 5.20 16.33 -19.99
CA PHE A 539 5.26 17.52 -20.84
C PHE A 539 6.49 17.54 -21.75
N GLY A 540 7.65 17.05 -21.27
CA GLY A 540 8.83 16.87 -22.10
C GLY A 540 8.59 15.91 -23.27
N VAL A 541 7.95 14.78 -23.00
CA VAL A 541 7.52 13.82 -24.04
C VAL A 541 6.56 14.49 -25.03
N LEU A 542 5.56 15.22 -24.51
CA LEU A 542 4.60 15.96 -25.33
C LEU A 542 5.27 17.01 -26.24
N ILE A 543 6.31 17.70 -25.77
CA ILE A 543 7.10 18.63 -26.61
C ILE A 543 7.78 17.87 -27.75
N LEU A 544 8.34 16.69 -27.50
CA LEU A 544 8.98 15.88 -28.54
C LEU A 544 7.97 15.48 -29.63
N GLU A 545 6.75 15.11 -29.25
CA GLU A 545 5.67 14.82 -30.20
C GLU A 545 5.24 16.06 -30.99
N ILE A 546 5.11 17.21 -30.31
CA ILE A 546 4.76 18.46 -30.98
C ILE A 546 5.83 18.85 -32.00
N ILE A 547 7.12 18.67 -31.69
CA ILE A 547 8.21 19.03 -32.59
C ILE A 547 8.32 18.03 -33.75
N SER A 548 8.36 16.74 -33.45
CA SER A 548 8.58 15.69 -34.45
C SER A 548 7.34 15.40 -35.31
N GLY A 549 6.15 15.58 -34.75
CA GLY A 549 4.89 15.08 -35.31
C GLY A 549 4.82 13.55 -35.34
N LEU A 550 5.62 12.86 -34.54
CA LEU A 550 5.64 11.39 -34.43
C LEU A 550 5.00 10.97 -33.10
N ASP A 551 4.27 9.86 -33.14
CA ASP A 551 3.70 9.24 -31.94
C ASP A 551 4.80 8.50 -31.17
N THR A 552 4.90 8.76 -29.87
CA THR A 552 5.89 8.12 -28.99
C THR A 552 5.57 6.65 -28.68
N LEU A 553 4.34 6.21 -28.95
CA LEU A 553 3.90 4.82 -28.80
C LEU A 553 4.15 3.96 -30.05
N GLY A 554 4.50 4.58 -31.19
CA GLY A 554 4.92 3.87 -32.39
C GLY A 554 3.85 3.01 -33.05
N GLU A 555 2.59 3.46 -33.06
CA GLU A 555 1.54 2.89 -33.92
C GLU A 555 1.61 3.41 -35.36
#